data_AF-A0A962RGK9-F1
#
_entry.id   AF-A0A962RGK9-F1
#
_cell.length_a   1.000
_cell.length_b   1.000
_cell.length_c   1.000
_cell.angle_alpha   90.00
_cell.angle_beta   90.00
_cell.angle_gamma   90.00
#
_symmetry.space_group_name_H-M   'P 1'
#
loop_
_entity.id
_entity.type
_entity.pdbx_description
1 polymer ?
#
loop_
_entity_poly.entity_id
_entity_poly.type
_entity_poly.pdbx_seq_one_letter_code
_entity_poly.pdbx_strand_id
1 'polypeptide(L)'
;EALTTQWLSVPATTDVERCLEQLQTRIDGQPEGGFRVLELARHAQKLKRGWHVANRFNIRVRSDVSVEAARARAEALCRTGIPNYFGPQRFGRGGANLQGALSMLERPERRLRRAVRGFYLSAARSLIFNAVLARRVCDGSWSRILPGECVCLSSTGSYFTLDDPDDPASIARLPGAGGGSRFTLDERLQRFEIHPSGPLWGMGVPFSRADAQRLELNVVAEHPGFRRLLQQARMRHERRPLRLRIPAMSVAQVAPGTLECGFELDSGAFATVVLQAIFALDSAASGVRLQSGNGEASGVVGPD
;
A
#
# COMPACT_ATOMS: atom_id res chain seq x y z
N GLU A 1 7.07 -6.09 16.90
CA GLU A 1 5.94 -6.24 17.84
C GLU A 1 5.36 -4.85 18.10
N ALA A 2 4.07 -4.77 18.43
CA ALA A 2 3.39 -3.50 18.67
C ALA A 2 2.22 -3.70 19.65
N LEU A 3 1.89 -2.66 20.41
CA LEU A 3 0.64 -2.58 21.16
C LEU A 3 -0.47 -2.12 20.21
N THR A 4 -1.53 -2.92 20.07
CA THR A 4 -2.62 -2.64 19.13
C THR A 4 -3.98 -2.72 19.81
N THR A 5 -4.88 -1.80 19.45
CA THR A 5 -6.31 -1.88 19.78
C THR A 5 -7.09 -2.23 18.53
N GLN A 6 -7.92 -3.27 18.58
CA GLN A 6 -8.69 -3.75 17.42
C GLN A 6 -10.07 -4.27 17.84
N TRP A 7 -11.00 -4.22 16.89
CA TRP A 7 -12.32 -4.82 17.02
C TRP A 7 -12.32 -6.28 16.57
N LEU A 8 -13.00 -7.11 17.33
CA LEU A 8 -13.25 -8.52 17.02
C LEU A 8 -14.77 -8.74 17.06
N SER A 9 -15.27 -9.67 16.24
CA SER A 9 -16.69 -10.06 16.30
C SER A 9 -16.81 -11.56 16.52
N VAL A 10 -17.59 -11.95 17.52
CA VAL A 10 -17.98 -13.34 17.81
C VAL A 10 -19.48 -13.53 17.54
N PRO A 11 -19.95 -14.76 17.25
CA PRO A 11 -21.38 -15.03 17.10
C PRO A 11 -22.19 -14.59 18.32
N ALA A 12 -23.40 -14.07 18.11
CA ALA A 12 -24.27 -13.58 19.19
C ALA A 12 -24.73 -14.67 20.18
N THR A 13 -24.59 -15.94 19.80
CA THR A 13 -24.84 -17.12 20.63
C THR A 13 -23.66 -17.47 21.55
N THR A 14 -22.55 -16.75 21.45
CA THR A 14 -21.38 -16.93 22.32
C THR A 14 -21.69 -16.34 23.68
N ASP A 15 -21.49 -17.12 24.74
CA ASP A 15 -21.47 -16.62 26.12
C ASP A 15 -20.16 -15.86 26.35
N VAL A 16 -20.18 -14.57 26.02
CA VAL A 16 -18.96 -13.74 26.02
C VAL A 16 -18.41 -13.58 27.43
N GLU A 17 -19.26 -13.42 28.44
CA GLU A 17 -18.86 -13.23 29.83
C GLU A 17 -18.04 -14.44 30.31
N ARG A 18 -18.58 -15.65 30.13
CA ARG A 18 -17.86 -16.88 30.48
C ARG A 18 -16.56 -17.06 29.69
N CYS A 19 -16.54 -16.72 28.39
CA CYS A 19 -15.33 -16.77 27.59
C CYS A 19 -14.26 -15.78 28.11
N LEU A 20 -14.66 -14.60 28.53
CA LEU A 20 -13.73 -13.59 29.08
C LEU A 20 -13.17 -14.02 30.44
N GLU A 21 -13.99 -14.60 31.33
CA GLU A 21 -13.50 -15.14 32.60
C GLU A 21 -12.43 -16.23 32.39
N GLN A 22 -12.66 -17.14 31.45
CA GLN A 22 -11.71 -18.21 31.08
C GLN A 22 -10.43 -17.67 30.43
N LEU A 23 -10.53 -16.56 29.69
CA LEU A 23 -9.37 -15.93 29.07
C LEU A 23 -8.58 -15.11 30.09
N GLN A 24 -9.24 -14.42 31.02
CA GLN A 24 -8.59 -13.65 32.08
C GLN A 24 -7.72 -14.56 32.95
N THR A 25 -8.23 -15.73 33.34
CA THR A 25 -7.45 -16.74 34.09
C THR A 25 -6.22 -17.26 33.33
N ARG A 26 -6.23 -17.23 31.99
CA ARG A 26 -5.06 -17.59 31.17
C ARG A 26 -4.06 -16.44 31.01
N ILE A 27 -4.54 -15.19 31.05
CA ILE A 27 -3.74 -13.97 30.88
C ILE A 27 -3.02 -13.60 32.17
N ASP A 28 -3.68 -13.72 33.32
CA ASP A 28 -3.09 -13.39 34.63
C ASP A 28 -1.88 -14.30 34.97
N GLY A 29 -1.72 -15.41 34.25
CA GLY A 29 -0.55 -16.30 34.33
C GLY A 29 0.62 -15.95 33.38
N GLN A 30 0.52 -14.90 32.55
CA GLN A 30 1.60 -14.48 31.64
C GLN A 30 1.88 -12.96 31.70
N PRO A 31 3.09 -12.54 32.12
CA PRO A 31 3.44 -11.13 32.28
C PRO A 31 3.71 -10.39 30.95
N GLU A 32 3.91 -11.10 29.83
CA GLU A 32 4.16 -10.53 28.51
C GLU A 32 3.17 -11.09 27.47
N GLY A 33 2.45 -10.21 26.74
CA GLY A 33 1.61 -10.61 25.60
C GLY A 33 0.11 -10.79 25.87
N GLY A 34 -0.40 -10.29 26.99
CA GLY A 34 -1.84 -10.29 27.28
C GLY A 34 -2.67 -9.36 26.38
N PHE A 35 -3.99 -9.56 26.36
CA PHE A 35 -4.94 -8.60 25.79
C PHE A 35 -5.87 -8.08 26.89
N ARG A 36 -6.47 -6.92 26.67
CA ARG A 36 -7.48 -6.34 27.58
C ARG A 36 -8.72 -5.99 26.77
N VAL A 37 -9.89 -6.38 27.27
CA VAL A 37 -11.16 -5.93 26.70
C VAL A 37 -11.40 -4.50 27.14
N LEU A 38 -11.55 -3.60 26.17
CA LEU A 38 -11.82 -2.18 26.43
C LEU A 38 -13.33 -1.86 26.33
N GLU A 39 -14.02 -2.53 25.41
CA GLU A 39 -15.42 -2.28 25.11
C GLU A 39 -16.08 -3.55 24.58
N LEU A 40 -17.37 -3.74 24.89
CA LEU A 40 -18.20 -4.81 24.37
C LEU A 40 -19.54 -4.22 23.91
N ALA A 41 -19.92 -4.50 22.66
CA ALA A 41 -21.20 -4.08 22.09
C ALA A 41 -21.79 -5.14 21.16
N ARG A 42 -23.12 -5.24 21.10
CA ARG A 42 -23.82 -6.07 20.10
C ARG A 42 -23.85 -5.34 18.76
N HIS A 43 -23.69 -6.09 17.68
CA HIS A 43 -23.77 -5.56 16.32
C HIS A 43 -24.48 -6.56 15.40
N ALA A 44 -25.30 -6.07 14.47
CA ALA A 44 -26.11 -6.92 13.59
C ALA A 44 -25.28 -7.67 12.53
N GLN A 45 -24.12 -7.13 12.16
CA GLN A 45 -23.26 -7.67 11.11
C GLN A 45 -21.93 -8.17 11.67
N LYS A 46 -21.47 -9.32 11.16
CA LYS A 46 -20.13 -9.84 11.42
C LYS A 46 -19.07 -8.92 10.80
N LEU A 47 -18.03 -8.59 11.56
CA LEU A 47 -16.87 -7.87 11.03
C LEU A 47 -16.11 -8.76 10.05
N LYS A 48 -15.91 -8.24 8.83
CA LYS A 48 -15.10 -8.91 7.80
C LYS A 48 -13.74 -8.23 7.70
N ARG A 49 -12.75 -8.97 7.18
CA ARG A 49 -11.41 -8.39 6.93
C ARG A 49 -11.53 -7.23 5.94
N GLY A 50 -10.85 -6.13 6.24
CA GLY A 50 -10.88 -4.91 5.42
C GLY A 50 -12.06 -3.97 5.70
N TRP A 51 -12.85 -4.20 6.75
CA TRP A 51 -13.98 -3.33 7.14
C TRP A 51 -13.59 -2.17 8.06
N HIS A 52 -12.29 -1.92 8.29
CA HIS A 52 -11.84 -0.72 8.98
C HIS A 52 -11.59 0.39 7.96
N VAL A 53 -11.90 1.63 8.33
CA VAL A 53 -11.63 2.81 7.48
C VAL A 53 -10.15 3.16 7.54
N ALA A 54 -9.60 3.25 8.75
CA ALA A 54 -8.23 3.70 8.99
C ALA A 54 -7.62 3.05 10.23
N ASN A 55 -6.29 3.22 10.37
CA ASN A 55 -5.54 2.91 11.58
C ASN A 55 -4.84 4.18 12.06
N ARG A 56 -4.91 4.43 13.37
CA ARG A 56 -4.15 5.49 14.03
C ARG A 56 -2.87 4.92 14.61
N PHE A 57 -1.77 5.59 14.33
CA PHE A 57 -0.43 5.20 14.75
C PHE A 57 0.12 6.25 15.70
N ASN A 58 0.69 5.78 16.80
CA ASN A 58 1.62 6.56 17.61
C ASN A 58 2.90 5.74 17.74
N ILE A 59 3.98 6.21 17.11
CA ILE A 59 5.23 5.45 16.97
C ILE A 59 6.39 6.28 17.51
N ARG A 60 7.16 5.66 18.41
CA ARG A 60 8.44 6.21 18.88
C ARG A 60 9.57 5.74 17.99
N VAL A 61 10.33 6.68 17.47
CA VAL A 61 11.45 6.46 16.58
C VAL A 61 12.72 6.96 17.27
N ARG A 62 13.70 6.08 17.41
CA ARG A 62 15.06 6.48 17.79
C ARG A 62 15.79 6.92 16.53
N SER A 63 16.27 8.16 16.52
CA SER A 63 16.90 8.76 15.35
C SER A 63 17.75 9.96 15.76
N ASP A 64 18.82 10.19 15.01
CA ASP A 64 19.67 11.38 15.11
C ASP A 64 19.10 12.58 14.34
N VAL A 65 17.99 12.39 13.63
CA VAL A 65 17.26 13.46 12.96
C VAL A 65 16.66 14.41 14.00
N SER A 66 16.90 15.72 13.84
CA SER A 66 16.29 16.73 14.71
C SER A 66 14.77 16.77 14.55
N VAL A 67 14.08 17.16 15.62
CA VAL A 67 12.61 17.27 15.61
C VAL A 67 12.12 18.28 14.58
N GLU A 68 12.87 19.36 14.35
CA GLU A 68 12.58 20.38 13.34
C GLU A 68 12.66 19.81 11.93
N ALA A 69 13.72 19.06 11.62
CA ALA A 69 13.90 18.45 10.31
C ALA A 69 12.83 17.37 10.04
N ALA A 70 12.51 16.55 11.04
CA ALA A 70 11.45 15.56 10.94
C ALA A 70 10.07 16.22 10.75
N ARG A 71 9.78 17.31 11.47
CA ARG A 71 8.53 18.06 11.35
C ARG A 71 8.39 18.72 9.97
N ALA A 72 9.45 19.39 9.49
CA ALA A 72 9.45 20.00 8.17
C ALA A 72 9.21 18.97 7.05
N ARG A 73 9.85 17.79 7.15
CA ARG A 73 9.59 16.67 6.23
C ARG A 73 8.15 16.17 6.34
N ALA A 74 7.65 15.94 7.55
CA ALA A 74 6.26 15.51 7.76
C ALA A 74 5.24 16.49 7.13
N GLU A 75 5.42 17.79 7.34
CA GLU A 75 4.56 18.83 6.76
C GLU A 75 4.60 18.83 5.22
N ALA A 76 5.78 18.67 4.63
CA ALA A 76 5.92 18.54 3.18
C ALA A 76 5.17 17.30 2.65
N LEU A 77 5.33 16.15 3.32
CA LEU A 77 4.68 14.89 2.93
C LEU A 77 3.15 14.94 3.11
N CYS A 78 2.63 15.69 4.09
CA CYS A 78 1.18 15.93 4.20
C CYS A 78 0.62 16.71 3.00
N ARG A 79 1.40 17.64 2.43
CA ARG A 79 0.99 18.41 1.24
C ARG A 79 1.07 17.58 -0.05
N THR A 80 2.15 16.84 -0.25
CA THR A 80 2.40 16.13 -1.52
C THR A 80 1.85 14.71 -1.54
N GLY A 81 1.73 14.11 -0.35
CA GLY A 81 1.58 12.66 -0.18
C GLY A 81 2.91 11.95 -0.44
N ILE A 82 2.85 10.62 -0.45
CA ILE A 82 4.02 9.77 -0.74
C ILE A 82 3.69 8.68 -1.77
N PRO A 83 4.70 8.12 -2.46
CA PRO A 83 4.54 6.91 -3.25
C PRO A 83 3.94 5.76 -2.43
N ASN A 84 2.84 5.17 -2.90
CA ASN A 84 2.06 4.17 -2.17
C ASN A 84 2.57 2.73 -2.37
N TYR A 85 3.86 2.50 -2.13
CA TYR A 85 4.48 1.18 -2.27
C TYR A 85 3.84 0.13 -1.35
N PHE A 86 3.78 -1.11 -1.81
CA PHE A 86 3.65 -2.24 -0.91
C PHE A 86 4.94 -2.44 -0.13
N GLY A 87 4.87 -2.38 1.20
CA GLY A 87 6.01 -2.61 2.08
C GLY A 87 6.48 -4.07 2.09
N PRO A 88 7.68 -4.35 2.65
CA PRO A 88 8.29 -5.67 2.71
C PRO A 88 7.39 -6.77 3.27
N GLN A 89 6.52 -6.42 4.22
CA GLN A 89 5.60 -7.36 4.87
C GLN A 89 4.62 -8.00 3.87
N ARG A 90 4.28 -7.31 2.78
CA ARG A 90 3.44 -7.85 1.70
C ARG A 90 4.05 -9.10 1.06
N PHE A 91 5.38 -9.15 0.99
CA PHE A 91 6.13 -10.23 0.36
C PHE A 91 6.44 -11.39 1.32
N GLY A 92 5.93 -11.34 2.56
CA GLY A 92 6.17 -12.34 3.58
C GLY A 92 7.53 -12.16 4.27
N ARG A 93 7.72 -12.84 5.41
CA ARG A 93 8.99 -12.80 6.16
C ARG A 93 10.13 -13.28 5.24
N GLY A 94 11.16 -12.46 5.06
CA GLY A 94 12.28 -12.76 4.16
C GLY A 94 11.89 -12.95 2.69
N GLY A 95 10.74 -12.44 2.24
CA GLY A 95 10.29 -12.61 0.86
C GLY A 95 9.61 -13.96 0.57
N ALA A 96 9.25 -14.74 1.59
CA ALA A 96 8.70 -16.09 1.43
C ALA A 96 7.45 -16.18 0.53
N ASN A 97 6.58 -15.15 0.51
CA ASN A 97 5.42 -15.16 -0.38
C ASN A 97 5.82 -14.92 -1.84
N LEU A 98 6.86 -14.12 -2.08
CA LEU A 98 7.38 -13.89 -3.42
C LEU A 98 8.11 -15.13 -3.94
N GLN A 99 8.93 -15.77 -3.11
CA GLN A 99 9.54 -17.07 -3.41
C GLN A 99 8.47 -18.14 -3.68
N GLY A 100 7.39 -18.13 -2.90
CA GLY A 100 6.22 -18.97 -3.14
C GLY A 100 5.59 -18.72 -4.52
N ALA A 101 5.45 -17.47 -4.93
CA ALA A 101 4.97 -17.12 -6.27
C ALA A 101 5.91 -17.60 -7.39
N LEU A 102 7.23 -17.51 -7.19
CA LEU A 102 8.23 -18.07 -8.11
C LEU A 102 8.10 -19.60 -8.20
N SER A 103 7.92 -20.29 -7.08
CA SER A 103 7.74 -21.75 -7.07
C SER A 103 6.48 -22.21 -7.84
N MET A 104 5.44 -21.36 -7.93
CA MET A 104 4.27 -21.64 -8.76
C MET A 104 4.57 -21.58 -10.26
N LEU A 105 5.61 -20.84 -10.67
CA LEU A 105 6.08 -20.81 -12.05
C LEU A 105 6.87 -22.07 -12.40
N GLU A 106 7.71 -22.52 -11.47
CA GLU A 106 8.58 -23.69 -11.64
C GLU A 106 7.80 -25.01 -11.56
N ARG A 107 6.76 -25.07 -10.72
CA ARG A 107 5.96 -26.29 -10.44
C ARG A 107 4.47 -26.01 -10.55
N PRO A 108 3.95 -25.68 -11.74
CA PRO A 108 2.55 -25.27 -11.94
C PRO A 108 1.51 -26.36 -11.58
N GLU A 109 1.91 -27.64 -11.62
CA GLU A 109 1.10 -28.81 -11.26
C GLU A 109 0.90 -28.97 -9.75
N ARG A 110 1.75 -28.33 -8.93
CA ARG A 110 1.69 -28.46 -7.47
C ARG A 110 0.41 -27.83 -6.92
N ARG A 111 -0.43 -28.66 -6.31
CA ARG A 111 -1.65 -28.19 -5.63
C ARG A 111 -1.30 -27.47 -4.32
N LEU A 112 -1.71 -26.20 -4.24
CA LEU A 112 -1.60 -25.36 -3.04
C LEU A 112 -2.97 -25.16 -2.40
N ARG A 113 -2.98 -25.05 -1.07
CA ARG A 113 -4.19 -24.61 -0.34
C ARG A 113 -4.58 -23.22 -0.85
N ARG A 114 -5.89 -22.99 -1.03
CA ARG A 114 -6.44 -21.73 -1.60
C ARG A 114 -5.90 -20.47 -0.91
N ALA A 115 -5.79 -20.49 0.42
CA ALA A 115 -5.29 -19.36 1.19
C ALA A 115 -3.83 -19.02 0.87
N VAL A 116 -2.96 -20.03 0.84
CA VAL A 116 -1.52 -19.88 0.51
C VAL A 116 -1.34 -19.37 -0.92
N ARG A 117 -2.07 -19.98 -1.86
CA ARG A 117 -2.10 -19.51 -3.26
C ARG A 117 -2.51 -18.05 -3.37
N GLY A 118 -3.50 -17.62 -2.58
CA GLY A 118 -3.93 -16.22 -2.51
C GLY A 118 -2.81 -15.27 -2.08
N PHE A 119 -2.00 -15.64 -1.08
CA PHE A 119 -0.86 -14.84 -0.65
C PHE A 119 0.21 -14.70 -1.74
N TYR A 120 0.53 -15.80 -2.45
CA TYR A 120 1.53 -15.78 -3.52
C TYR A 120 1.10 -14.93 -4.71
N LEU A 121 -0.16 -15.06 -5.15
CA LEU A 121 -0.72 -14.22 -6.21
C LEU A 121 -0.77 -12.74 -5.80
N SER A 122 -1.09 -12.46 -4.53
CA SER A 122 -1.05 -11.09 -3.99
C SER A 122 0.36 -10.51 -4.02
N ALA A 123 1.39 -11.28 -3.65
CA ALA A 123 2.78 -10.85 -3.72
C ALA A 123 3.21 -10.57 -5.18
N ALA A 124 2.86 -11.43 -6.13
CA ALA A 124 3.18 -11.22 -7.54
C ALA A 124 2.56 -9.94 -8.12
N ARG A 125 1.27 -9.66 -7.84
CA ARG A 125 0.61 -8.39 -8.27
C ARG A 125 1.26 -7.18 -7.62
N SER A 126 1.62 -7.31 -6.34
CA SER A 126 2.26 -6.23 -5.58
C SER A 126 3.63 -5.88 -6.14
N LEU A 127 4.38 -6.87 -6.64
CA LEU A 127 5.66 -6.65 -7.29
C LEU A 127 5.51 -5.84 -8.58
N ILE A 128 4.58 -6.23 -9.46
CA ILE A 128 4.33 -5.47 -10.71
C ILE A 128 3.87 -4.04 -10.41
N PHE A 129 2.98 -3.87 -9.43
CA PHE A 129 2.56 -2.54 -9.00
C PHE A 129 3.73 -1.69 -8.48
N ASN A 130 4.58 -2.26 -7.61
CA ASN A 130 5.76 -1.57 -7.10
C ASN A 130 6.74 -1.20 -8.23
N ALA A 131 6.91 -2.07 -9.24
CA ALA A 131 7.77 -1.79 -10.39
C ALA A 131 7.22 -0.63 -11.24
N VAL A 132 5.89 -0.58 -11.47
CA VAL A 132 5.24 0.55 -12.16
C VAL A 132 5.43 1.84 -11.36
N LEU A 133 5.15 1.80 -10.05
CA LEU A 133 5.35 2.96 -9.18
C LEU A 133 6.81 3.42 -9.14
N ALA A 134 7.77 2.49 -9.12
CA ALA A 134 9.19 2.81 -9.18
C ALA A 134 9.56 3.56 -10.46
N ARG A 135 9.09 3.10 -11.63
CA ARG A 135 9.29 3.81 -12.90
C ARG A 135 8.74 5.23 -12.83
N ARG A 136 7.52 5.39 -12.29
CA ARG A 136 6.80 6.66 -12.12
C ARG A 136 7.48 7.59 -11.11
N VAL A 137 8.20 7.05 -10.13
CA VAL A 137 8.99 7.84 -9.18
C VAL A 137 10.26 8.33 -9.86
N CYS A 138 10.96 7.47 -10.60
CA CYS A 138 12.19 7.82 -11.31
C CYS A 138 11.99 8.93 -12.36
N ASP A 139 10.86 8.93 -13.07
CA ASP A 139 10.53 9.96 -14.08
C ASP A 139 9.76 11.18 -13.49
N GLY A 140 9.56 11.21 -12.16
CA GLY A 140 8.86 12.28 -11.46
C GLY A 140 7.38 12.40 -11.80
N SER A 141 6.74 11.35 -12.32
CA SER A 141 5.34 11.38 -12.79
C SER A 141 4.33 10.69 -11.87
N TRP A 142 4.77 10.06 -10.78
CA TRP A 142 3.93 9.30 -9.82
C TRP A 142 2.74 10.06 -9.24
N SER A 143 2.82 11.39 -9.17
CA SER A 143 1.76 12.25 -8.66
C SER A 143 0.89 12.91 -9.74
N ARG A 144 1.24 12.73 -11.02
CA ARG A 144 0.60 13.36 -12.18
C ARG A 144 -0.30 12.37 -12.93
N ILE A 145 -1.41 12.87 -13.48
CA ILE A 145 -2.27 12.08 -14.37
C ILE A 145 -1.66 12.09 -15.77
N LEU A 146 -1.52 10.92 -16.39
CA LEU A 146 -1.09 10.78 -17.79
C LEU A 146 -2.30 10.67 -18.75
N PRO A 147 -2.09 10.90 -20.06
CA PRO A 147 -3.02 10.44 -21.08
C PRO A 147 -3.34 8.94 -20.92
N GLY A 148 -4.65 8.63 -20.88
CA GLY A 148 -5.18 7.27 -20.70
C GLY A 148 -5.04 6.70 -19.28
N GLU A 149 -4.71 7.51 -18.28
CA GLU A 149 -4.55 7.08 -16.89
C GLU A 149 -5.88 6.59 -16.29
N CYS A 150 -5.81 5.54 -15.47
CA CYS A 150 -6.94 5.19 -14.62
C CYS A 150 -6.88 6.04 -13.35
N VAL A 151 -7.88 6.86 -13.13
CA VAL A 151 -7.99 7.75 -11.98
C VAL A 151 -8.86 7.10 -10.90
N CYS A 152 -8.32 6.90 -9.70
CA CYS A 152 -9.04 6.38 -8.54
C CYS A 152 -9.72 7.51 -7.76
N LEU A 153 -10.96 7.29 -7.31
CA LEU A 153 -11.68 8.19 -6.40
C LEU A 153 -11.46 7.77 -4.95
N SER A 154 -11.13 8.73 -4.09
CA SER A 154 -10.82 8.44 -2.67
C SER A 154 -12.05 8.01 -1.85
N SER A 155 -13.24 8.50 -2.21
CA SER A 155 -14.47 8.27 -1.44
C SER A 155 -15.06 6.87 -1.60
N THR A 156 -14.87 6.25 -2.77
CA THR A 156 -15.54 4.99 -3.14
C THR A 156 -14.56 3.88 -3.52
N GLY A 157 -13.29 4.21 -3.76
CA GLY A 157 -12.30 3.29 -4.32
C GLY A 157 -12.57 2.89 -5.78
N SER A 158 -13.59 3.46 -6.43
CA SER A 158 -13.85 3.25 -7.86
C SER A 158 -12.79 3.96 -8.71
N TYR A 159 -12.65 3.53 -9.95
CA TYR A 159 -11.70 4.10 -10.89
C TYR A 159 -12.29 4.27 -12.28
N PHE A 160 -11.81 5.27 -13.00
CA PHE A 160 -12.27 5.65 -14.34
C PHE A 160 -11.07 5.95 -15.23
N THR A 161 -11.12 5.57 -16.50
CA THR A 161 -10.07 5.93 -17.45
C THR A 161 -10.31 7.36 -17.93
N LEU A 162 -9.32 8.22 -17.73
CA LEU A 162 -9.27 9.57 -18.28
C LEU A 162 -8.46 9.50 -19.57
N ASP A 163 -9.09 9.75 -20.72
CA ASP A 163 -8.44 9.60 -22.02
C ASP A 163 -7.33 10.64 -22.22
N ASP A 164 -7.62 11.89 -21.91
CA ASP A 164 -6.69 13.03 -21.98
C ASP A 164 -6.90 13.95 -20.76
N PRO A 165 -5.86 14.25 -19.96
CA PRO A 165 -5.95 15.16 -18.82
C PRO A 165 -6.08 16.64 -19.19
N ASP A 166 -5.79 17.02 -20.44
CA ASP A 166 -5.84 18.40 -20.92
C ASP A 166 -7.14 18.69 -21.70
N ASP A 167 -7.93 17.66 -22.05
CA ASP A 167 -9.24 17.81 -22.71
C ASP A 167 -10.40 18.01 -21.69
N PRO A 168 -11.10 19.16 -21.71
CA PRO A 168 -12.25 19.40 -20.83
C PRO A 168 -13.37 18.36 -20.96
N ALA A 169 -13.59 17.79 -22.16
CA ALA A 169 -14.63 16.78 -22.36
C ALA A 169 -14.25 15.43 -21.72
N SER A 170 -12.98 15.06 -21.77
CA SER A 170 -12.42 13.94 -21.00
C SER A 170 -12.57 14.17 -19.49
N ILE A 171 -12.18 15.34 -18.98
CA ILE A 171 -12.30 15.68 -17.56
C ILE A 171 -13.76 15.60 -17.09
N ALA A 172 -14.71 16.16 -17.84
CA ALA A 172 -16.13 16.22 -17.48
C ALA A 172 -16.78 14.84 -17.28
N ARG A 173 -16.21 13.77 -17.87
CA ARG A 173 -16.69 12.39 -17.72
C ARG A 173 -16.30 11.75 -16.38
N LEU A 174 -15.31 12.30 -15.66
CA LEU A 174 -15.00 11.81 -14.32
C LEU A 174 -16.17 12.09 -13.38
N PRO A 175 -16.57 11.16 -12.49
CA PRO A 175 -17.60 11.45 -11.51
C PRO A 175 -17.22 12.65 -10.66
N GLY A 176 -18.20 13.51 -10.41
CA GLY A 176 -18.00 14.83 -9.83
C GLY A 176 -17.60 15.91 -10.83
N ALA A 177 -16.98 15.62 -11.98
CA ALA A 177 -16.53 16.66 -12.92
C ALA A 177 -17.63 17.25 -13.81
N GLY A 178 -18.76 16.56 -13.97
CA GLY A 178 -19.85 16.96 -14.88
C GLY A 178 -21.13 17.47 -14.21
N GLY A 179 -21.02 18.31 -13.17
CA GLY A 179 -22.18 18.98 -12.53
C GLY A 179 -22.21 19.00 -11.00
N GLY A 180 -21.14 18.60 -10.31
CA GLY A 180 -21.11 18.56 -8.83
C GLY A 180 -19.80 18.94 -8.15
N SER A 181 -18.66 18.93 -8.85
CA SER A 181 -17.37 19.38 -8.33
C SER A 181 -17.04 20.73 -8.92
N ARG A 182 -16.94 21.71 -8.03
CA ARG A 182 -16.50 23.08 -8.33
C ARG A 182 -14.99 23.22 -8.57
N PHE A 183 -14.26 22.10 -8.58
CA PHE A 183 -12.81 22.07 -8.59
C PHE A 183 -12.28 21.52 -9.92
N THR A 184 -11.24 22.16 -10.44
CA THR A 184 -10.43 21.69 -11.58
C THR A 184 -9.76 20.35 -11.30
N LEU A 185 -9.24 19.68 -12.33
CA LEU A 185 -8.55 18.40 -12.19
C LEU A 185 -7.36 18.51 -11.21
N ASP A 186 -6.57 19.57 -11.32
CA ASP A 186 -5.42 19.82 -10.45
C ASP A 186 -5.82 20.09 -9.00
N GLU A 187 -6.87 20.89 -8.77
CA GLU A 187 -7.38 21.11 -7.42
C GLU A 187 -7.86 19.81 -6.79
N ARG A 188 -8.53 18.93 -7.55
CA ARG A 188 -8.96 17.62 -7.06
C ARG A 188 -7.76 16.71 -6.73
N LEU A 189 -6.68 16.79 -7.51
CA LEU A 189 -5.42 16.09 -7.22
C LEU A 189 -4.73 16.63 -5.95
N GLN A 190 -4.66 17.95 -5.80
CA GLN A 190 -4.06 18.60 -4.62
C GLN A 190 -4.85 18.28 -3.35
N ARG A 191 -6.17 18.17 -3.47
CA ARG A 191 -7.08 17.83 -2.37
C ARG A 191 -7.16 16.33 -2.08
N PHE A 192 -6.45 15.49 -2.86
CA PHE A 192 -6.53 14.03 -2.78
C PHE A 192 -7.95 13.48 -2.93
N GLU A 193 -8.79 14.14 -3.73
CA GLU A 193 -10.11 13.62 -4.09
C GLU A 193 -10.00 12.54 -5.16
N ILE A 194 -8.95 12.66 -5.98
CA ILE A 194 -8.60 11.73 -7.05
C ILE A 194 -7.11 11.42 -7.04
N HIS A 195 -6.75 10.26 -7.57
CA HIS A 195 -5.37 9.78 -7.61
C HIS A 195 -5.05 9.12 -8.96
N PRO A 196 -3.85 9.37 -9.55
CA PRO A 196 -3.34 8.44 -10.55
C PRO A 196 -3.15 7.07 -9.90
N SER A 197 -3.29 6.00 -10.68
CA SER A 197 -3.26 4.64 -10.15
C SER A 197 -2.30 3.75 -10.93
N GLY A 198 -1.89 2.63 -10.32
CA GLY A 198 -1.10 1.60 -10.97
C GLY A 198 -1.87 0.28 -11.07
N PRO A 199 -1.42 -0.65 -11.92
CA PRO A 199 -2.12 -1.89 -12.16
C PRO A 199 -1.83 -2.89 -11.04
N LEU A 200 -2.89 -3.44 -10.46
CA LEU A 200 -2.82 -4.76 -9.87
C LEU A 200 -3.13 -5.77 -10.99
N TRP A 201 -2.06 -6.18 -11.67
CA TRP A 201 -2.15 -6.87 -12.96
C TRP A 201 -3.03 -8.14 -12.94
N GLY A 202 -3.73 -8.37 -14.04
CA GLY A 202 -4.63 -9.49 -14.25
C GLY A 202 -4.70 -9.94 -15.71
N MET A 203 -5.79 -10.62 -16.05
CA MET A 203 -6.09 -11.15 -17.37
C MET A 203 -6.89 -10.17 -18.22
N GLY A 204 -6.78 -10.32 -19.54
CA GLY A 204 -7.45 -9.46 -20.51
C GLY A 204 -6.74 -8.13 -20.75
N VAL A 205 -7.43 -7.23 -21.45
CA VAL A 205 -6.91 -5.91 -21.81
C VAL A 205 -6.90 -5.01 -20.57
N PRO A 206 -5.79 -4.30 -20.27
CA PRO A 206 -5.75 -3.31 -19.20
C PRO A 206 -6.76 -2.17 -19.41
N PHE A 207 -7.21 -1.55 -18.33
CA PHE A 207 -8.11 -0.39 -18.39
C PHE A 207 -7.40 0.92 -18.76
N SER A 208 -6.09 1.00 -18.48
CA SER A 208 -5.23 2.10 -18.88
C SER A 208 -5.14 2.17 -20.41
N ARG A 209 -4.95 3.38 -20.95
CA ARG A 209 -4.79 3.66 -22.38
C ARG A 209 -3.55 4.52 -22.62
N ALA A 210 -3.24 4.79 -23.89
CA ALA A 210 -2.21 5.74 -24.32
C ALA A 210 -0.89 5.60 -23.52
N ASP A 211 -0.41 6.70 -22.94
CA ASP A 211 0.88 6.77 -22.27
C ASP A 211 0.92 5.95 -20.97
N ALA A 212 -0.17 5.98 -20.19
CA ALA A 212 -0.28 5.16 -18.99
C ALA A 212 -0.20 3.66 -19.33
N GLN A 213 -0.89 3.22 -20.39
CA GLN A 213 -0.85 1.82 -20.82
C GLN A 213 0.53 1.43 -21.35
N ARG A 214 1.18 2.29 -22.14
CA ARG A 214 2.51 2.04 -22.68
C ARG A 214 3.52 1.81 -21.54
N LEU A 215 3.48 2.65 -20.51
CA LEU A 215 4.34 2.49 -19.33
C LEU A 215 4.04 1.17 -18.60
N GLU A 216 2.78 0.86 -18.34
CA GLU A 216 2.39 -0.38 -17.65
C GLU A 216 2.77 -1.64 -18.43
N LEU A 217 2.57 -1.63 -19.76
CA LEU A 217 2.93 -2.74 -20.65
C LEU A 217 4.43 -2.98 -20.69
N ASN A 218 5.23 -1.90 -20.75
CA ASN A 218 6.68 -1.99 -20.72
C ASN A 218 7.16 -2.65 -19.42
N VAL A 219 6.64 -2.19 -18.26
CA VAL A 219 7.02 -2.77 -16.96
C VAL A 219 6.61 -4.23 -16.84
N VAL A 220 5.39 -4.60 -17.26
CA VAL A 220 4.98 -6.01 -17.14
C VAL A 220 5.72 -6.92 -18.12
N ALA A 221 6.25 -6.39 -19.23
CA ALA A 221 7.07 -7.13 -20.17
C ALA A 221 8.43 -7.55 -19.55
N GLU A 222 8.94 -6.77 -18.59
CA GLU A 222 10.12 -7.12 -17.78
C GLU A 222 9.84 -8.26 -16.78
N HIS A 223 8.57 -8.65 -16.60
CA HIS A 223 8.12 -9.68 -15.66
C HIS A 223 7.23 -10.77 -16.31
N PRO A 224 7.71 -11.46 -17.36
CA PRO A 224 6.89 -12.37 -18.17
C PRO A 224 6.34 -13.57 -17.37
N GLY A 225 7.11 -14.07 -16.40
CA GLY A 225 6.68 -15.14 -15.50
C GLY A 225 5.44 -14.72 -14.69
N PHE A 226 5.54 -13.63 -13.93
CA PHE A 226 4.42 -13.14 -13.12
C PHE A 226 3.22 -12.73 -13.98
N ARG A 227 3.43 -12.13 -15.16
CA ARG A 227 2.36 -11.87 -16.12
C ARG A 227 1.57 -13.15 -16.44
N ARG A 228 2.27 -14.22 -16.83
CA ARG A 228 1.65 -15.51 -17.17
C ARG A 228 0.93 -16.11 -15.97
N LEU A 229 1.57 -16.12 -14.80
CA LEU A 229 1.00 -16.66 -13.56
C LEU A 229 -0.34 -16.00 -13.23
N LEU A 230 -0.40 -14.67 -13.30
CA LEU A 230 -1.60 -13.90 -12.96
C LEU A 230 -2.72 -14.12 -13.98
N GLN A 231 -2.38 -14.23 -15.27
CA GLN A 231 -3.33 -14.53 -16.34
C GLN A 231 -3.91 -15.95 -16.22
N GLN A 232 -3.06 -16.96 -16.00
CA GLN A 232 -3.49 -18.34 -15.79
C GLN A 232 -4.32 -18.49 -14.51
N ALA A 233 -3.98 -17.73 -13.47
CA ALA A 233 -4.75 -17.67 -12.25
C ALA A 233 -6.10 -16.94 -12.40
N ARG A 234 -6.38 -16.38 -13.58
CA ARG A 234 -7.59 -15.62 -13.91
C ARG A 234 -7.83 -14.44 -12.96
N MET A 235 -6.75 -13.80 -12.52
CA MET A 235 -6.85 -12.59 -11.71
C MET A 235 -7.47 -11.48 -12.56
N ARG A 236 -8.43 -10.73 -12.02
CA ARG A 236 -8.97 -9.56 -12.71
C ARG A 236 -8.01 -8.39 -12.56
N HIS A 237 -7.95 -7.52 -13.56
CA HIS A 237 -7.30 -6.22 -13.39
C HIS A 237 -8.02 -5.43 -12.29
N GLU A 238 -7.23 -4.82 -11.41
CA GLU A 238 -7.71 -3.85 -10.43
C GLU A 238 -6.74 -2.67 -10.42
N ARG A 239 -7.15 -1.56 -9.80
CA ARG A 239 -6.34 -0.34 -9.69
C ARG A 239 -6.02 -0.06 -8.23
N ARG A 240 -4.81 0.46 -7.99
CA ARG A 240 -4.39 0.97 -6.68
C ARG A 240 -3.83 2.38 -6.86
N PRO A 241 -4.22 3.37 -6.04
CA PRO A 241 -3.63 4.70 -6.07
C PRO A 241 -2.10 4.66 -5.97
N LEU A 242 -1.40 5.39 -6.84
CA LEU A 242 0.07 5.55 -6.78
C LEU A 242 0.51 6.46 -5.64
N ARG A 243 -0.40 7.35 -5.18
CA ARG A 243 -0.17 8.29 -4.09
C ARG A 243 -0.91 7.83 -2.84
N LEU A 244 -0.24 7.92 -1.70
CA LEU A 244 -0.83 7.79 -0.37
C LEU A 244 -0.98 9.18 0.24
N ARG A 245 -2.20 9.53 0.64
CA ARG A 245 -2.48 10.74 1.42
C ARG A 245 -2.06 10.52 2.87
N ILE A 246 -1.43 11.53 3.46
CA ILE A 246 -1.15 11.60 4.89
C ILE A 246 -1.94 12.79 5.43
N PRO A 247 -3.03 12.61 6.21
CA PRO A 247 -3.94 13.69 6.55
C PRO A 247 -3.28 14.80 7.36
N ALA A 248 -2.80 14.45 8.56
CA ALA A 248 -2.07 15.33 9.46
C ALA A 248 -1.14 14.47 10.30
N MET A 249 0.01 15.02 10.67
CA MET A 249 1.02 14.33 11.44
C MET A 249 1.54 15.22 12.55
N SER A 250 1.69 14.64 13.74
CA SER A 250 2.43 15.25 14.84
C SER A 250 3.82 14.65 14.92
N VAL A 251 4.81 15.50 15.17
CA VAL A 251 6.19 15.10 15.48
C VAL A 251 6.66 15.90 16.69
N ALA A 252 6.98 15.18 17.77
CA ALA A 252 7.46 15.76 19.02
C ALA A 252 8.68 15.00 19.52
N GLN A 253 9.60 15.70 20.17
CA GLN A 253 10.70 15.06 20.90
C GLN A 253 10.19 14.69 22.29
N VAL A 254 10.31 13.41 22.66
CA VAL A 254 9.86 12.90 23.97
C VAL A 254 11.03 12.56 24.89
N ALA A 255 12.22 12.39 24.32
CA ALA A 255 13.49 12.25 25.03
C ALA A 255 14.65 12.60 24.08
N PRO A 256 15.89 12.83 24.59
CA PRO A 256 17.07 12.92 23.74
C PRO A 256 17.16 11.71 22.77
N GLY A 257 17.33 11.98 21.47
CA GLY A 257 17.40 10.95 20.42
C GLY A 257 16.11 10.15 20.16
N THR A 258 14.97 10.53 20.76
CA THR A 258 13.69 9.82 20.58
C THR A 258 12.58 10.78 20.19
N LEU A 259 12.03 10.59 19.00
CA LEU A 259 10.87 11.31 18.50
C LEU A 259 9.62 10.44 18.58
N GLU A 260 8.47 11.07 18.82
CA GLU A 260 7.16 10.46 18.75
C GLU A 260 6.39 11.02 17.55
N CYS A 261 5.90 10.12 16.69
CA CYS A 261 5.18 10.44 15.46
C CYS A 261 3.74 9.92 15.54
N GLY A 262 2.77 10.82 15.48
CA GLY A 262 1.34 10.50 15.45
C GLY A 262 0.71 10.76 14.09
N PHE A 263 0.04 9.79 13.50
CA PHE A 263 -0.67 9.96 12.22
C PHE A 263 -1.76 8.88 12.00
N GLU A 264 -2.68 9.16 11.10
CA GLU A 264 -3.73 8.22 10.66
C GLU A 264 -3.50 7.81 9.20
N LEU A 265 -3.71 6.53 8.89
CA LEU A 265 -3.65 6.02 7.52
C LEU A 265 -4.87 5.18 7.19
N ASP A 266 -5.36 5.34 5.96
CA ASP A 266 -6.43 4.51 5.41
C ASP A 266 -6.05 3.02 5.37
N SER A 267 -7.06 2.17 5.30
CA SER A 267 -6.86 0.72 5.19
C SER A 267 -5.96 0.35 3.99
N GLY A 268 -5.01 -0.57 4.24
CA GLY A 268 -4.08 -1.05 3.20
C GLY A 268 -2.88 -0.14 2.91
N ALA A 269 -2.72 0.96 3.66
CA ALA A 269 -1.48 1.72 3.77
C ALA A 269 -0.59 1.20 4.91
N PHE A 270 0.70 1.55 4.88
CA PHE A 270 1.69 1.02 5.83
C PHE A 270 2.46 2.17 6.49
N ALA A 271 2.45 2.19 7.83
CA ALA A 271 3.20 3.17 8.62
C ALA A 271 4.71 3.16 8.32
N THR A 272 5.28 2.01 7.93
CA THR A 272 6.71 1.90 7.60
C THR A 272 7.11 2.80 6.43
N VAL A 273 6.26 2.94 5.42
CA VAL A 273 6.55 3.77 4.23
C VAL A 273 6.57 5.25 4.61
N VAL A 274 5.67 5.66 5.51
CA VAL A 274 5.62 7.02 6.05
C VAL A 274 6.88 7.34 6.86
N LEU A 275 7.27 6.44 7.78
CA LEU A 275 8.47 6.63 8.60
C LEU A 275 9.75 6.64 7.76
N GLN A 276 9.86 5.78 6.74
CA GLN A 276 10.99 5.80 5.81
C GLN A 276 11.11 7.15 5.09
N ALA A 277 10.00 7.75 4.67
CA ALA A 277 9.99 9.06 4.03
C ALA A 277 10.40 10.20 4.97
N ILE A 278 9.98 10.17 6.24
CA ILE A 278 10.32 11.22 7.22
C ILE A 278 11.78 11.15 7.66
N PHE A 279 12.29 9.94 7.89
CA PHE A 279 13.58 9.72 8.50
C PHE A 279 14.68 9.32 7.52
N ALA A 280 14.36 9.28 6.21
CA ALA A 280 15.26 8.81 5.15
C ALA A 280 15.91 7.45 5.51
N LEU A 281 15.12 6.54 6.09
CA LEU A 281 15.63 5.24 6.50
C LEU A 281 15.93 4.40 5.26
N ASP A 282 17.20 4.04 5.07
CA ASP A 282 17.59 3.11 4.02
C ASP A 282 16.80 1.81 4.13
N SER A 283 16.26 1.35 3.00
CA SER A 283 15.53 0.07 2.90
C SER A 283 16.43 -1.16 3.09
N ALA A 284 17.69 -0.96 3.50
CA ALA A 284 18.71 -2.00 3.67
C ALA A 284 18.32 -3.11 4.68
N ALA A 285 17.33 -2.87 5.55
CA ALA A 285 16.84 -3.87 6.51
C ALA A 285 15.73 -4.81 5.96
N SER A 286 15.41 -4.77 4.67
CA SER A 286 14.39 -5.65 4.08
C SER A 286 14.84 -6.15 2.70
N GLY A 287 15.79 -7.08 2.74
CA GLY A 287 16.41 -7.68 1.57
C GLY A 287 15.41 -8.26 0.58
N VAL A 288 15.31 -7.59 -0.57
CA VAL A 288 15.30 -8.22 -1.90
C VAL A 288 16.14 -7.30 -2.79
N ARG A 289 17.45 -7.52 -2.83
CA ARG A 289 18.24 -7.08 -4.00
C ARG A 289 17.87 -8.05 -5.11
N LEU A 290 17.20 -7.57 -6.15
CA LEU A 290 17.09 -8.31 -7.40
C LEU A 290 18.50 -8.35 -7.98
N GLN A 291 19.22 -9.45 -7.75
CA GLN A 291 20.38 -9.77 -8.57
C GLN A 291 19.85 -10.07 -9.97
N SER A 292 20.07 -9.13 -10.88
CA SER A 292 20.04 -9.39 -12.31
C SER A 292 21.22 -10.30 -12.65
N GLY A 293 20.95 -11.60 -12.81
CA GLY A 293 21.90 -12.53 -13.38
C GLY A 293 22.00 -12.31 -14.88
N ASN A 294 23.06 -11.65 -15.34
CA ASN A 294 24.07 -12.20 -16.26
C ASN A 294 24.92 -11.08 -16.89
N GLY A 295 26.26 -11.26 -16.80
CA GLY A 295 27.20 -10.97 -17.88
C GLY A 295 27.75 -9.55 -17.99
N GLU A 296 28.93 -9.36 -17.40
CA GLU A 296 30.07 -8.57 -17.91
C GLU A 296 29.80 -7.28 -18.72
N ALA A 297 30.14 -6.13 -18.12
CA ALA A 297 31.13 -5.21 -18.69
C ALA A 297 31.50 -4.09 -17.69
N SER A 298 32.80 -4.03 -17.42
CA SER A 298 33.64 -2.99 -16.83
C SER A 298 33.10 -1.56 -16.75
N GLY A 299 33.39 -0.86 -15.64
CA GLY A 299 33.36 0.60 -15.60
C GLY A 299 33.22 1.20 -14.21
N VAL A 300 34.32 1.18 -13.44
CA VAL A 300 34.50 2.00 -12.23
C VAL A 300 34.57 3.46 -12.63
N VAL A 301 33.68 4.34 -12.12
CA VAL A 301 33.99 5.72 -11.68
C VAL A 301 32.85 6.21 -10.75
N GLY A 302 33.21 6.70 -9.57
CA GLY A 302 32.52 7.80 -8.89
C GLY A 302 33.58 8.77 -8.37
N PRO A 303 33.22 9.80 -7.58
CA PRO A 303 32.07 10.69 -7.67
C PRO A 303 32.50 12.17 -7.84
N ASP A 304 31.54 13.03 -8.17
CA ASP A 304 31.41 14.43 -7.72
C ASP A 304 29.92 14.69 -7.45
#